data_AF-A0A0T5ZG83-F1
#
_entry.id   AF-A0A0T5ZG83-F1
#
_cell.length_a   1.000
_cell.length_b   1.000
_cell.length_c   1.000
_cell.angle_alpha   90.00
_cell.angle_beta   90.00
_cell.angle_gamma   90.00
#
_symmetry.space_group_name_H-M   'P 1'
#
loop_
_entity.id
_entity.type
_entity.pdbx_description
1 polymer ?
#
loop_
_entity_poly.entity_id
_entity_poly.type
_entity_poly.pdbx_seq_one_letter_code
_entity_poly.pdbx_strand_id
1 'polypeptide(L)'
;MAGIYTKEEALEDMLQNGELESEEAIMNDKERFGRVRTSLMKQLRTKYGDDIANRALYRINKRISEGSLMIKANLSTINSPKTEI
;
A
#
# COMPACT_ATOMS: atom_id res chain seq x y z
N MET A 1 -37.15 -4.55 -10.81
CA MET A 1 -36.12 -4.17 -11.79
C MET A 1 -34.89 -4.99 -11.52
N ALA A 2 -34.67 -6.08 -12.27
CA ALA A 2 -33.42 -6.83 -12.22
C ALA A 2 -32.43 -6.13 -13.15
N GLY A 3 -31.56 -5.29 -12.58
CA GLY A 3 -30.50 -4.63 -13.33
C GLY A 3 -29.52 -5.69 -13.85
N ILE A 4 -29.37 -5.73 -15.17
CA ILE A 4 -28.33 -6.48 -15.87
C ILE A 4 -26.99 -5.81 -15.55
N TYR A 5 -26.25 -6.34 -14.56
CA TYR A 5 -24.88 -5.92 -14.31
C TYR A 5 -24.02 -6.33 -15.50
N THR A 6 -23.46 -5.34 -16.18
CA THR A 6 -22.51 -5.59 -17.27
C THR A 6 -21.19 -6.08 -16.67
N LYS A 7 -20.50 -7.01 -17.33
CA LYS A 7 -19.22 -7.58 -16.83
C LYS A 7 -18.11 -6.53 -16.67
N GLU A 8 -18.27 -5.37 -17.28
CA GLU A 8 -17.31 -4.26 -17.27
C GLU A 8 -17.36 -3.48 -15.96
N GLU A 9 -18.56 -3.15 -15.45
CA GLU A 9 -18.73 -2.44 -14.16
C GLU A 9 -18.21 -3.27 -12.96
N ALA A 10 -18.41 -4.59 -12.97
CA ALA A 10 -17.89 -5.47 -11.92
C ALA A 10 -16.36 -5.54 -11.89
N LEU A 11 -15.72 -5.37 -13.05
CA LEU A 11 -14.26 -5.39 -13.17
C LEU A 11 -13.66 -4.08 -12.64
N GLU A 12 -14.27 -2.94 -12.96
CA GLU A 12 -13.87 -1.61 -12.47
C GLU A 12 -14.03 -1.49 -10.96
N ASP A 13 -15.13 -1.97 -10.39
CA ASP A 13 -15.32 -2.00 -8.92
C ASP A 13 -14.27 -2.90 -8.23
N MET A 14 -13.94 -4.06 -8.81
CA MET A 14 -12.88 -4.92 -8.27
C MET A 14 -11.49 -4.26 -8.35
N LEU A 15 -11.20 -3.54 -9.43
CA LEU A 15 -9.96 -2.79 -9.63
C LEU A 15 -9.82 -1.66 -8.59
N GLN A 16 -10.89 -0.88 -8.39
CA GLN A 16 -10.88 0.27 -7.49
C GLN A 16 -10.84 -0.15 -6.02
N ASN A 17 -11.56 -1.21 -5.66
CA ASN A 17 -11.51 -1.81 -4.32
C ASN A 17 -10.14 -2.47 -4.05
N GLY A 18 -9.53 -3.08 -5.07
CA GLY A 18 -8.20 -3.68 -4.95
C GLY A 18 -7.08 -2.69 -4.70
N GLU A 19 -7.13 -1.49 -5.31
CA GLU A 19 -6.16 -0.42 -5.05
C GLU A 19 -6.27 0.06 -3.59
N LEU A 20 -7.48 0.34 -3.09
CA LEU A 20 -7.72 0.82 -1.72
C LEU A 20 -7.33 -0.23 -0.66
N GLU A 21 -7.77 -1.48 -0.81
CA GLU A 21 -7.43 -2.55 0.13
C GLU A 21 -5.92 -2.83 0.16
N SER A 22 -5.24 -2.73 -1.00
CA SER A 22 -3.78 -2.87 -1.08
C SER A 22 -3.07 -1.70 -0.39
N GLU A 23 -3.52 -0.46 -0.59
CA GLU A 23 -2.95 0.72 0.07
C GLU A 23 -3.08 0.61 1.61
N GLU A 24 -4.25 0.23 2.12
CA GLU A 24 -4.50 0.08 3.56
C GLU A 24 -3.61 -1.02 4.19
N ALA A 25 -3.54 -2.19 3.56
CA ALA A 25 -2.72 -3.29 4.07
C ALA A 25 -1.23 -2.93 4.10
N ILE A 26 -0.74 -2.26 3.05
CA ILE A 26 0.63 -1.78 2.95
C ILE A 26 0.93 -0.72 4.02
N MET A 27 0.01 0.22 4.24
CA MET A 27 0.12 1.26 5.27
C MET A 27 0.25 0.64 6.66
N ASN A 28 -0.60 -0.33 7.00
CA ASN A 28 -0.57 -1.01 8.30
C ASN A 28 0.78 -1.72 8.54
N ASP A 29 1.29 -2.43 7.54
CA ASP A 29 2.59 -3.11 7.65
C ASP A 29 3.74 -2.09 7.84
N LYS A 30 3.70 -0.95 7.12
CA LYS A 30 4.66 0.16 7.28
C LYS A 30 4.60 0.79 8.67
N GLU A 31 3.41 1.04 9.21
CA GLU A 31 3.24 1.58 10.56
C GLU A 31 3.76 0.61 11.62
N ARG A 32 3.41 -0.68 11.50
CA ARG A 32 3.73 -1.69 12.49
C ARG A 32 5.20 -2.11 12.48
N PHE A 33 5.80 -2.25 11.29
CA PHE A 33 7.13 -2.83 11.12
C PHE A 33 8.16 -1.88 10.50
N GLY A 34 7.76 -0.66 10.10
CA GLY A 34 8.61 0.27 9.33
C GLY A 34 8.84 -0.14 7.87
N ARG A 35 8.37 -1.32 7.47
CA ARG A 35 8.56 -1.90 6.13
C ARG A 35 7.39 -2.79 5.73
N VAL A 36 7.21 -2.98 4.44
CA VAL A 36 6.23 -3.94 3.91
C VAL A 36 6.87 -5.32 3.88
N ARG A 37 6.21 -6.32 4.47
CA ARG A 37 6.71 -7.69 4.43
C ARG A 37 6.53 -8.30 3.05
N THR A 38 7.49 -9.14 2.64
CA THR A 38 7.46 -9.83 1.34
C THR A 38 6.27 -10.79 1.22
N SER A 39 5.86 -11.40 2.34
CA SER A 39 4.68 -12.27 2.39
C SER A 39 3.39 -11.52 2.08
N LEU A 40 3.22 -10.31 2.64
CA LEU A 40 2.06 -9.46 2.37
C LEU A 40 2.01 -9.07 0.88
N MET A 41 3.13 -8.60 0.32
CA MET A 41 3.17 -8.25 -1.10
C MET A 41 2.84 -9.43 -2.01
N LYS A 42 3.32 -10.64 -1.68
CA LYS A 42 2.93 -11.86 -2.42
C LYS A 42 1.42 -12.09 -2.37
N GLN A 43 0.81 -11.95 -1.19
CA GLN A 43 -0.65 -12.12 -1.02
C GLN A 43 -1.44 -11.10 -1.83
N LEU A 44 -1.06 -9.82 -1.80
CA LEU A 44 -1.73 -8.75 -2.54
C LEU A 44 -1.64 -8.99 -4.05
N ARG A 45 -0.46 -9.39 -4.55
CA ARG A 45 -0.25 -9.73 -5.96
C ARG A 45 -1.09 -10.91 -6.43
N THR A 46 -1.19 -11.95 -5.61
CA THR A 46 -2.06 -13.09 -5.90
C THR A 46 -3.54 -12.71 -5.87
N LYS A 47 -3.95 -11.80 -4.99
CA LYS A 47 -5.35 -11.42 -4.80
C LYS A 47 -5.86 -10.41 -5.84
N TYR A 48 -5.07 -9.40 -6.18
CA TYR A 48 -5.49 -8.27 -7.03
C TYR A 48 -4.65 -8.12 -8.30
N GLY A 49 -3.58 -8.90 -8.47
CA GLY A 49 -2.65 -8.79 -9.58
C GLY A 49 -1.44 -7.91 -9.26
N ASP A 50 -0.39 -8.10 -10.06
CA ASP A 50 0.89 -7.42 -9.87
C ASP A 50 0.78 -5.90 -10.03
N ASP A 51 0.03 -5.45 -11.03
CA ASP A 51 -0.10 -4.02 -11.35
C ASP A 51 -0.73 -3.22 -10.21
N ILE A 52 -1.85 -3.72 -9.67
CA ILE A 52 -2.58 -3.07 -8.57
C ILE A 52 -1.72 -3.02 -7.31
N ALA A 53 -1.15 -4.16 -6.91
CA ALA A 53 -0.35 -4.25 -5.69
C ALA A 53 0.92 -3.39 -5.77
N ASN A 54 1.61 -3.40 -6.91
CA ASN A 54 2.82 -2.59 -7.10
C ASN A 54 2.51 -1.10 -7.18
N ARG A 55 1.39 -0.71 -7.83
CA ARG A 55 0.94 0.68 -7.88
C ARG A 55 0.56 1.21 -6.50
N ALA A 56 -0.16 0.43 -5.68
CA ALA A 56 -0.47 0.77 -4.30
C ALA A 56 0.82 0.99 -3.48
N LEU A 57 1.79 0.09 -3.59
CA LEU A 57 3.09 0.23 -2.94
C LEU A 57 3.82 1.50 -3.36
N TYR A 58 3.83 1.81 -4.65
CA TYR A 58 4.44 3.03 -5.19
C TYR A 58 3.78 4.29 -4.63
N ARG A 59 2.44 4.36 -4.64
CA ARG A 59 1.69 5.51 -4.10
C ARG A 59 1.98 5.75 -2.63
N ILE A 60 1.97 4.69 -1.81
CA ILE A 60 2.30 4.81 -0.40
C ILE A 60 3.74 5.31 -0.21
N ASN A 61 4.72 4.69 -0.88
CA ASN A 61 6.13 5.14 -0.79
C ASN A 61 6.30 6.60 -1.24
N LYS A 62 5.62 7.01 -2.31
CA LYS A 62 5.64 8.39 -2.81
C LYS A 62 5.08 9.36 -1.75
N ARG A 63 3.88 9.09 -1.23
CA ARG A 63 3.25 9.94 -0.20
C ARG A 63 4.10 10.04 1.08
N ILE A 64 4.79 8.96 1.46
CA ILE A 64 5.75 8.97 2.59
C ILE A 64 6.95 9.86 2.27
N SER A 65 7.55 9.70 1.09
CA SER A 65 8.72 10.49 0.66
C SER A 65 8.40 11.97 0.54
N GLU A 66 7.17 12.32 0.16
CA GLU A 66 6.69 13.70 0.06
C GLU A 66 6.26 14.28 1.41
N GLY A 67 6.28 13.48 2.49
CA GLY A 67 5.80 13.89 3.82
C GLY A 67 4.28 14.04 3.93
N SER A 68 3.54 13.68 2.87
CA SER A 68 2.07 13.71 2.83
C SER A 68 1.42 12.61 3.69
N LEU A 69 2.20 11.63 4.15
CA LEU A 69 1.77 10.56 5.04
C LEU A 69 2.73 10.45 6.23
N MET A 70 2.23 10.74 7.44
CA MET A 70 2.98 10.51 8.68
C MET A 70 2.83 9.04 9.10
N ILE A 71 3.82 8.21 8.78
CA ILE A 71 3.88 6.86 9.36
C ILE A 71 4.34 7.01 10.80
N LYS A 72 3.53 6.53 11.75
CA LYS A 72 3.93 6.28 13.14
C LYS A 72 4.85 5.05 13.20
N ALA A 73 5.99 5.11 12.51
CA ALA A 73 7.00 4.08 12.67
C ALA A 73 7.50 4.15 14.11
N ASN A 74 7.64 3.01 14.78
CA ASN A 74 8.44 2.93 16.01
C ASN A 74 9.85 3.41 15.67
N LEU A 75 10.10 4.68 15.95
CA LEU A 75 11.26 5.44 15.49
C LEU A 75 12.48 5.13 16.38
N SER A 76 12.92 3.87 16.44
CA SER A 76 14.14 3.53 17.17
C SER A 76 15.42 3.71 16.33
N THR A 77 15.35 4.32 15.14
CA THR A 77 16.52 4.35 14.23
C THR A 77 16.74 5.64 13.42
N ILE A 78 16.01 6.75 13.69
CA ILE A 78 16.25 8.02 12.97
C ILE A 78 16.88 9.11 13.85
N ASN A 79 17.63 8.72 14.87
CA ASN A 79 18.56 9.62 15.57
C ASN A 79 19.93 8.93 15.69
N SER A 80 20.58 8.65 14.56
CA SER A 80 22.04 8.64 14.56
C SER A 80 22.46 10.07 14.25
N PRO A 81 22.87 10.90 15.23
CA PRO A 81 23.45 12.19 14.90
C PRO A 81 24.65 11.90 14.00
N LYS A 82 24.69 12.55 12.83
CA LYS A 82 25.90 12.62 12.03
C LYS A 82 26.99 13.14 12.95
N THR A 83 27.96 12.30 13.30
CA THR A 83 29.20 12.74 13.92
C THR A 83 29.92 13.56 12.87
N GLU A 84 29.82 14.89 12.98
CA GLU A 84 30.71 15.79 12.27
C GLU A 84 32.12 15.64 12.88
N ILE A 85 33.11 15.52 12.00
CA ILE A 85 34.54 15.29 12.27
C ILE A 85 35.18 16.56 12.78
#